data_AF-A0A6G0WXK5-F1
#
_entry.id   AF-A0A6G0WXK5-F1
#
_cell.length_a   1.000
_cell.length_b   1.000
_cell.length_c   1.000
_cell.angle_alpha   90.00
_cell.angle_beta   90.00
_cell.angle_gamma   90.00
#
_symmetry.space_group_name_H-M   'P 1'
#
loop_
_entity.id
_entity.type
_entity.pdbx_description
1 polymer ?
#
loop_
_entity_poly.entity_id
_entity_poly.type
_entity_poly.pdbx_seq_one_letter_code
_entity_poly.pdbx_strand_id
1 'polypeptide(L)'
;MEEPKLAPIPIQICRQVMSALVELPVEVLENATAFLDGKSVGRLSQTNGALRKTLETSMVWKTQVAAQFGIQDSAFPAQSPCIWRSIFANLMWDATFVAQAASAHDAIQVVESAPVYAMASSSAKSIRREILLMEALRRFPTSSSLVHLYATLLRQ
;
A
#
# COMPACT_ATOMS: atom_id res chain seq x y z
N MET A 1 -44.86 2.01 -6.55
CA MET A 1 -43.44 2.14 -6.92
C MET A 1 -42.66 1.53 -5.77
N GLU A 2 -42.54 0.20 -5.76
CA GLU A 2 -41.94 -0.57 -4.67
C GLU A 2 -40.45 -0.75 -4.96
N GLU A 3 -39.60 -0.34 -4.02
CA GLU A 3 -38.15 -0.62 -4.03
C GLU A 3 -37.90 -2.13 -3.96
N PRO A 4 -37.00 -2.69 -4.79
CA PRO A 4 -36.66 -4.10 -4.71
C PRO A 4 -35.81 -4.35 -3.46
N LYS A 5 -36.39 -5.04 -2.47
CA LYS A 5 -35.66 -5.60 -1.32
C LYS A 5 -34.57 -6.55 -1.82
N LEU A 6 -33.30 -6.15 -1.67
CA LEU A 6 -32.15 -7.03 -1.86
C LEU A 6 -32.27 -8.20 -0.87
N ALA A 7 -32.46 -9.41 -1.38
CA ALA A 7 -32.48 -10.61 -0.57
C ALA A 7 -31.09 -10.86 0.04
N PRO A 8 -30.99 -11.24 1.32
CA PRO A 8 -29.71 -11.53 1.95
C PRO A 8 -29.07 -12.75 1.29
N ILE A 9 -27.81 -12.60 0.88
CA ILE A 9 -27.01 -13.68 0.26
C ILE A 9 -26.88 -14.84 1.27
N PRO A 10 -27.21 -16.09 0.90
CA PRO A 10 -27.08 -17.24 1.78
C PRO A 10 -25.63 -17.42 2.26
N ILE A 11 -25.45 -17.51 3.58
CA ILE A 11 -24.15 -17.69 4.27
C ILE A 11 -23.35 -18.88 3.69
N GLN A 12 -24.04 -19.90 3.18
CA GLN A 12 -23.46 -21.09 2.56
C GLN A 12 -22.66 -20.76 1.29
N ILE A 13 -23.15 -19.83 0.47
CA ILE A 13 -22.50 -19.42 -0.79
C ILE A 13 -21.22 -18.65 -0.48
N CYS A 14 -21.27 -17.74 0.49
CA CYS A 14 -20.08 -17.00 0.95
C CYS A 14 -18.97 -17.95 1.44
N ARG A 15 -19.34 -19.04 2.13
CA ARG A 15 -18.38 -20.02 2.64
C ARG A 15 -17.72 -20.85 1.54
N GLN A 16 -18.47 -21.25 0.51
CA GLN A 16 -17.94 -21.97 -0.65
C GLN A 16 -17.00 -21.10 -1.49
N VAL A 17 -17.36 -19.84 -1.74
CA VAL A 17 -16.51 -18.90 -2.50
C VAL A 17 -15.20 -18.63 -1.77
N MET A 18 -15.22 -18.49 -0.45
CA MET A 18 -13.98 -18.29 0.33
C MET A 18 -13.09 -19.53 0.40
N SER A 19 -13.64 -20.75 0.31
CA SER A 19 -12.83 -21.97 0.18
C SER A 19 -12.15 -22.03 -1.18
N ALA A 20 -12.91 -21.77 -2.25
CA ALA A 20 -12.40 -21.80 -3.62
C ALA A 20 -11.28 -20.77 -3.86
N LEU A 21 -11.39 -19.57 -3.27
CA LEU A 21 -10.37 -18.51 -3.38
C LEU A 21 -9.03 -18.87 -2.73
N VAL A 22 -9.03 -19.69 -1.67
CA VAL A 22 -7.79 -20.11 -0.97
C VAL A 22 -7.08 -21.22 -1.73
N GLU A 23 -7.83 -22.02 -2.48
CA GLU A 23 -7.30 -23.12 -3.29
C GLU A 23 -6.70 -22.66 -4.63
N LEU A 24 -6.88 -21.38 -4.99
CA LEU A 24 -6.29 -20.82 -6.19
C LEU A 24 -4.75 -20.72 -6.08
N PRO A 25 -4.02 -20.97 -7.18
CA PRO A 25 -2.60 -20.64 -7.28
C PRO A 25 -2.36 -19.17 -6.95
N VAL A 26 -1.22 -18.87 -6.34
CA VAL A 26 -0.88 -17.51 -5.90
C VAL A 26 -0.92 -16.54 -7.08
N GLU A 27 -0.45 -16.94 -8.26
CA GLU A 27 -0.42 -16.13 -9.47
C GLU A 27 -1.82 -15.70 -9.92
N VAL A 28 -2.81 -16.61 -9.81
CA VAL A 28 -4.21 -16.33 -10.15
C VAL A 28 -4.80 -15.36 -9.13
N LEU A 29 -4.46 -15.51 -7.86
CA LEU A 29 -4.87 -14.62 -6.80
C LEU A 29 -4.24 -13.21 -6.94
N GLU A 30 -2.96 -13.13 -7.31
CA GLU A 30 -2.29 -11.86 -7.58
C GLU A 30 -2.98 -11.13 -8.74
N ASN A 31 -3.29 -11.84 -9.82
CA ASN A 31 -4.01 -11.27 -10.96
C ASN A 31 -5.43 -10.82 -10.58
N ALA A 32 -6.16 -11.62 -9.79
CA ALA A 32 -7.50 -11.24 -9.33
C ALA A 32 -7.46 -9.99 -8.43
N THR A 33 -6.47 -9.90 -7.54
CA THR A 33 -6.31 -8.75 -6.65
C THR A 33 -5.76 -7.50 -7.34
N ALA A 34 -5.16 -7.62 -8.52
CA ALA A 34 -4.75 -6.48 -9.34
C ALA A 34 -5.93 -5.59 -9.79
N PHE A 35 -7.15 -6.15 -9.88
CA PHE A 35 -8.36 -5.39 -10.20
C PHE A 35 -9.04 -4.77 -8.97
N LEU A 36 -8.52 -5.04 -7.78
CA LEU A 36 -9.03 -4.49 -6.52
C LEU A 36 -8.16 -3.31 -6.07
N ASP A 37 -8.79 -2.30 -5.47
CA ASP A 37 -8.03 -1.26 -4.78
C ASP A 37 -7.40 -1.82 -3.49
N GLY A 38 -6.30 -1.22 -3.05
CA GLY A 38 -5.55 -1.74 -1.90
C GLY A 38 -6.37 -1.80 -0.60
N LYS A 39 -7.42 -0.97 -0.46
CA LYS A 39 -8.37 -1.07 0.66
C LYS A 39 -9.21 -2.35 0.58
N SER A 40 -9.73 -2.70 -0.60
CA SER A 40 -10.48 -3.95 -0.80
C SER A 40 -9.59 -5.18 -0.60
N VAL A 41 -8.35 -5.15 -1.09
CA VAL A 41 -7.36 -6.21 -0.81
C VAL A 41 -7.09 -6.34 0.70
N GLY A 42 -6.98 -5.20 1.39
CA GLY A 42 -6.86 -5.14 2.85
C GLY A 42 -8.02 -5.82 3.56
N ARG A 43 -9.26 -5.49 3.18
CA ARG A 43 -10.47 -6.12 3.73
C ARG A 43 -10.53 -7.62 3.44
N LEU A 44 -10.20 -8.01 2.21
CA LEU A 44 -10.15 -9.42 1.80
C LEU A 44 -9.13 -10.22 2.64
N SER A 45 -7.99 -9.61 2.98
CA SER A 45 -7.01 -10.23 3.88
C SER A 45 -7.48 -10.34 5.34
N GLN A 46 -8.50 -9.58 5.76
CA GLN A 46 -9.05 -9.67 7.12
C GLN A 46 -10.14 -10.75 7.23
N THR A 47 -10.83 -11.06 6.13
CA THR A 47 -11.93 -12.04 6.14
C THR A 47 -11.44 -13.48 6.12
N ASN A 48 -10.19 -13.74 5.72
CA ASN A 48 -9.64 -15.09 5.63
C ASN A 48 -8.15 -15.13 6.01
N GLY A 49 -7.80 -15.84 7.08
CA GLY A 49 -6.43 -15.92 7.60
C GLY A 49 -5.46 -16.72 6.71
N ALA A 50 -5.95 -17.70 5.95
CA ALA A 50 -5.11 -18.41 4.98
C ALA A 50 -4.76 -17.48 3.81
N LEU A 51 -5.77 -16.79 3.29
CA LEU A 51 -5.60 -15.79 2.25
C LEU A 51 -4.67 -14.65 2.68
N ARG A 52 -4.79 -14.22 3.93
CA ARG A 52 -3.89 -13.24 4.54
C ARG A 52 -2.42 -13.69 4.44
N LYS A 53 -2.12 -14.93 4.82
CA LYS A 53 -0.75 -15.47 4.79
C LYS A 53 -0.22 -15.51 3.36
N THR A 54 -1.03 -15.99 2.42
CA THR A 54 -0.67 -16.02 0.99
C THR A 54 -0.38 -14.62 0.46
N LEU A 55 -1.26 -13.65 0.75
CA LEU A 55 -1.10 -12.27 0.31
C LEU A 55 0.10 -11.57 0.97
N GLU A 56 0.41 -11.89 2.23
CA GLU A 56 1.59 -11.36 2.94
C GLU A 56 2.91 -11.80 2.29
N THR A 57 2.98 -12.98 1.68
CA THR A 57 4.16 -13.47 0.98
C THR A 57 4.15 -13.22 -0.53
N SER A 58 3.10 -12.58 -1.04
CA SER A 58 2.90 -12.28 -2.46
C SER A 58 3.41 -10.89 -2.85
N MET A 59 3.54 -10.64 -4.15
CA MET A 59 3.93 -9.33 -4.69
C MET A 59 2.77 -8.33 -4.79
N VAL A 60 1.54 -8.74 -4.44
CA VAL A 60 0.33 -7.90 -4.50
C VAL A 60 0.55 -6.55 -3.85
N TRP A 61 1.13 -6.51 -2.65
CA TRP A 61 1.32 -5.26 -1.93
C TRP A 61 2.30 -4.32 -2.62
N LYS A 62 3.31 -4.85 -3.33
CA LYS A 62 4.19 -4.03 -4.17
C LYS A 62 3.41 -3.42 -5.32
N THR A 63 2.61 -4.24 -6.02
CA THR A 63 1.76 -3.77 -7.12
C THR A 63 0.77 -2.70 -6.65
N GLN A 64 0.19 -2.87 -5.47
CA GLN A 64 -0.71 -1.89 -4.87
C GLN A 64 0.02 -0.58 -4.49
N VAL A 65 1.26 -0.66 -3.99
CA VAL A 65 2.10 0.54 -3.78
C VAL A 65 2.40 1.24 -5.11
N ALA A 66 2.83 0.50 -6.13
CA ALA A 66 3.14 1.04 -7.46
C ALA A 66 1.93 1.75 -8.08
N ALA A 67 0.77 1.10 -8.06
CA ALA A 67 -0.48 1.64 -8.60
C ALA A 67 -0.96 2.87 -7.82
N GLN A 68 -0.92 2.85 -6.49
CA GLN A 68 -1.46 3.92 -5.64
C GLN A 68 -0.59 5.17 -5.63
N PHE A 69 0.74 5.01 -5.70
CA PHE A 69 1.71 6.11 -5.56
C PHE A 69 2.42 6.48 -6.86
N GLY A 70 2.03 5.86 -7.98
CA GLY A 70 2.56 6.13 -9.31
C GLY A 70 4.05 5.80 -9.44
N ILE A 71 4.47 4.67 -8.88
CA ILE A 71 5.87 4.23 -8.87
C ILE A 71 6.06 3.12 -9.90
N GLN A 72 7.19 3.12 -10.60
CA GLN A 72 7.56 2.03 -11.49
C GLN A 72 8.01 0.81 -10.69
N ASP A 73 7.64 -0.39 -11.16
CA ASP A 73 8.01 -1.64 -10.48
C ASP A 73 9.53 -1.85 -10.36
N SER A 74 10.32 -1.23 -11.24
CA SER A 74 11.79 -1.27 -11.23
C SER A 74 12.44 -0.15 -10.41
N ALA A 75 11.67 0.76 -9.79
CA ALA A 75 12.22 1.92 -9.08
C ALA A 75 13.02 1.52 -7.84
N PHE A 76 12.67 0.39 -7.21
CA PHE A 76 13.35 -0.11 -6.02
C PHE A 76 14.05 -1.44 -6.31
N PRO A 77 15.21 -1.70 -5.67
CA PRO A 77 15.88 -2.99 -5.77
C PRO A 77 14.97 -4.12 -5.30
N ALA A 78 15.22 -5.34 -5.77
CA ALA A 78 14.45 -6.51 -5.36
C ALA A 78 14.42 -6.64 -3.82
N GLN A 79 13.20 -6.69 -3.28
CA GLN A 79 12.96 -6.82 -1.84
C GLN A 79 12.11 -8.06 -1.56
N SER A 80 12.21 -8.56 -0.33
CA SER A 80 11.32 -9.62 0.13
C SER A 80 9.84 -9.20 0.05
N PRO A 81 8.94 -10.03 -0.49
CA PRO A 81 7.50 -9.72 -0.58
C PRO A 81 6.88 -9.26 0.73
N CYS A 82 7.32 -9.82 1.86
CA CYS A 82 6.73 -9.59 3.17
C CYS A 82 6.84 -8.16 3.70
N ILE A 83 7.74 -7.33 3.16
CA ILE A 83 7.90 -5.95 3.63
C ILE A 83 6.81 -5.03 3.08
N TRP A 84 6.30 -5.33 1.88
CA TRP A 84 5.48 -4.39 1.10
C TRP A 84 4.13 -4.09 1.74
N ARG A 85 3.55 -5.05 2.46
CA ARG A 85 2.31 -4.82 3.22
C ARG A 85 2.49 -3.72 4.27
N SER A 86 3.60 -3.76 5.02
CA SER A 86 3.87 -2.76 6.05
C SER A 86 4.18 -1.38 5.46
N ILE A 87 4.84 -1.34 4.30
CA ILE A 87 5.08 -0.12 3.53
C ILE A 87 3.75 0.47 3.08
N PHE A 88 2.91 -0.31 2.41
CA PHE A 88 1.59 0.11 1.95
C PHE A 88 0.72 0.66 3.08
N ALA A 89 0.63 -0.06 4.20
CA ALA A 89 -0.20 0.34 5.33
C ALA A 89 0.23 1.69 5.94
N ASN A 90 1.54 1.92 6.09
CA ASN A 90 2.05 3.20 6.56
C ASN A 90 1.82 4.31 5.55
N LEU A 91 2.16 4.09 4.27
CA LEU A 91 2.00 5.09 3.21
C LEU A 91 0.56 5.55 3.04
N MET A 92 -0.41 4.64 3.17
CA MET A 92 -1.84 5.00 3.13
C MET A 92 -2.24 6.00 4.22
N TRP A 93 -1.56 5.99 5.36
CA TRP A 93 -1.78 6.94 6.45
C TRP A 93 -0.98 8.21 6.21
N ASP A 94 0.32 8.07 5.97
CA ASP A 94 1.26 9.17 5.78
C ASP A 94 0.88 10.09 4.61
N ALA A 95 0.44 9.51 3.48
CA ALA A 95 0.06 10.29 2.31
C ALA A 95 -1.16 11.19 2.56
N THR A 96 -2.06 10.79 3.47
CA THR A 96 -3.18 11.66 3.87
C THR A 96 -2.69 12.89 4.64
N PHE A 97 -1.66 12.73 5.48
CA PHE A 97 -1.05 13.86 6.19
C PHE A 97 -0.24 14.75 5.25
N VAL A 98 0.51 14.19 4.30
CA VAL A 98 1.18 14.99 3.26
C VAL A 98 0.16 15.77 2.44
N ALA A 99 -0.97 15.15 2.07
CA ALA A 99 -2.05 15.82 1.35
C ALA A 99 -2.78 16.90 2.17
N GLN A 100 -2.66 16.89 3.50
CA GLN A 100 -3.24 17.90 4.40
C GLN A 100 -2.21 18.94 4.87
N ALA A 101 -0.92 18.74 4.60
CA ALA A 101 0.14 19.67 4.97
C ALA A 101 -0.13 21.07 4.43
N ALA A 102 -0.02 22.09 5.29
CA ALA A 102 -0.20 23.50 4.93
C ALA A 102 1.05 24.08 4.27
N SER A 103 2.23 23.53 4.60
CA SER A 103 3.51 23.96 4.08
C SER A 103 4.44 22.79 3.73
N ALA A 104 5.51 23.08 2.97
CA ALA A 104 6.56 22.11 2.70
C ALA A 104 7.28 21.66 3.97
N HIS A 105 7.36 22.52 5.00
CA HIS A 105 7.95 22.15 6.29
C HIS A 105 7.12 21.07 7.00
N ASP A 106 5.80 21.22 7.02
CA ASP A 106 4.90 20.21 7.60
C ASP A 106 5.01 18.88 6.85
N ALA A 107 5.11 18.91 5.52
CA ALA A 107 5.32 17.70 4.73
C ALA A 107 6.66 17.01 5.06
N ILE A 108 7.74 17.77 5.27
CA ILE A 108 9.04 17.22 5.73
C ILE A 108 8.88 16.56 7.10
N GLN A 109 8.12 17.16 8.02
CA GLN A 109 7.88 16.55 9.34
C GLN A 109 7.17 15.20 9.21
N VAL A 110 6.22 15.06 8.29
CA VAL A 110 5.55 13.78 8.01
C VAL A 110 6.53 12.75 7.42
N VAL A 111 7.39 13.17 6.49
CA VAL A 111 8.39 12.27 5.89
C VAL A 111 9.35 11.72 6.94
N GLU A 112 9.83 12.57 7.85
CA GLU A 112 10.79 12.21 8.90
C GLU A 112 10.13 11.59 10.14
N SER A 113 8.79 11.55 10.20
CA SER A 113 8.09 10.94 11.32
C SER A 113 8.33 9.43 11.36
N ALA A 114 8.33 8.89 12.57
CA ALA A 114 8.31 7.45 12.77
C ALA A 114 7.05 6.83 12.09
N PRO A 115 7.16 5.64 11.49
CA PRO A 115 6.01 4.96 10.93
C PRO A 115 5.02 4.57 12.03
N VAL A 116 3.73 4.64 11.72
CA VAL A 116 2.64 4.25 12.64
C VAL A 116 2.66 2.75 12.91
N TYR A 117 2.88 1.94 11.87
CA TYR A 117 3.00 0.49 11.99
C TYR A 117 4.47 0.07 11.95
N ALA A 118 4.85 -0.87 12.80
CA ALA A 118 6.22 -1.37 12.88
C ALA A 118 6.73 -1.88 11.52
N MET A 119 7.94 -1.44 11.14
CA MET A 119 8.62 -1.83 9.91
C MET A 119 9.95 -2.51 10.28
N ALA A 120 10.08 -3.79 9.93
CA ALA A 120 11.16 -4.63 10.40
C ALA A 120 12.54 -4.32 9.77
N SER A 121 12.57 -3.87 8.51
CA SER A 121 13.82 -3.63 7.79
C SER A 121 14.11 -2.14 7.58
N SER A 122 15.39 -1.77 7.59
CA SER A 122 15.86 -0.45 7.18
C SER A 122 15.49 -0.15 5.73
N SER A 123 15.56 -1.14 4.84
CA SER A 123 15.14 -1.02 3.44
C SER A 123 13.68 -0.60 3.31
N ALA A 124 12.77 -1.18 4.11
CA ALA A 124 11.36 -0.82 4.08
C ALA A 124 11.15 0.65 4.51
N LYS A 125 11.87 1.10 5.54
CA LYS A 125 11.83 2.50 5.99
C LYS A 125 12.37 3.46 4.94
N SER A 126 13.46 3.07 4.25
CA SER A 126 14.04 3.85 3.16
C SER A 126 13.05 4.01 1.99
N ILE A 127 12.44 2.91 1.55
CA ILE A 127 11.42 2.92 0.49
C ILE A 127 10.23 3.79 0.88
N ARG A 128 9.69 3.64 2.11
CA ARG A 128 8.63 4.53 2.61
C ARG A 128 9.05 6.00 2.51
N ARG A 129 10.24 6.34 3.01
CA ARG A 129 10.75 7.72 3.03
C ARG A 129 10.86 8.29 1.63
N GLU A 130 11.42 7.53 0.69
CA GLU A 130 11.56 7.95 -0.70
C GLU A 130 10.19 8.24 -1.36
N ILE A 131 9.22 7.34 -1.18
CA ILE A 131 7.87 7.51 -1.73
C ILE A 131 7.19 8.76 -1.13
N LEU A 132 7.32 8.98 0.18
CA LEU A 132 6.76 10.17 0.83
C LEU A 132 7.43 11.46 0.36
N LEU A 133 8.74 11.44 0.09
CA LEU A 133 9.43 12.59 -0.51
C LEU A 133 8.91 12.87 -1.91
N MET A 134 8.67 11.84 -2.72
CA MET A 134 8.05 12.01 -4.03
C MET A 134 6.65 12.63 -3.91
N GLU A 135 5.80 12.13 -3.00
CA GLU A 135 4.48 12.72 -2.73
C GLU A 135 4.57 14.18 -2.26
N ALA A 136 5.47 14.48 -1.33
CA ALA A 136 5.68 15.83 -0.82
C ALA A 136 6.17 16.79 -1.92
N LEU A 137 7.09 16.33 -2.78
CA LEU A 137 7.58 17.08 -3.94
C LEU A 137 6.49 17.33 -4.98
N ARG A 138 5.59 16.36 -5.22
CA ARG A 138 4.44 16.58 -6.11
C ARG A 138 3.51 17.67 -5.59
N ARG A 139 3.35 17.79 -4.27
CA ARG A 139 2.55 18.85 -3.63
C ARG A 139 3.27 20.19 -3.57
N PHE A 140 4.57 20.20 -3.27
CA PHE A 140 5.37 21.41 -3.06
C PHE A 140 6.63 21.43 -3.97
N PRO A 141 6.46 21.49 -5.29
CA PRO A 141 7.55 21.27 -6.25
C PRO A 141 8.65 22.34 -6.22
N THR A 142 8.36 23.54 -5.72
CA THR A 142 9.30 24.66 -5.64
C THR A 142 10.12 24.68 -4.35
N SER A 143 9.88 23.74 -3.42
CA SER A 143 10.60 23.69 -2.14
C SER A 143 12.04 23.22 -2.33
N SER A 144 13.00 24.13 -2.17
CA SER A 144 14.42 23.80 -2.21
C SER A 144 14.82 22.79 -1.12
N SER A 145 14.18 22.85 0.06
CA SER A 145 14.42 21.90 1.15
C SER A 145 14.03 20.48 0.79
N LEU A 146 12.86 20.27 0.18
CA LEU A 146 12.42 18.94 -0.27
C LEU A 146 13.30 18.42 -1.41
N VAL A 147 13.67 19.28 -2.36
CA VAL A 147 14.57 18.91 -3.46
C VAL A 147 15.94 18.49 -2.93
N HIS A 148 16.50 19.25 -1.98
CA HIS A 148 17.78 18.94 -1.35
C HIS A 148 17.72 17.63 -0.55
N LEU A 149 16.62 17.40 0.18
CA LEU A 149 16.41 16.18 0.95
C LEU A 149 16.33 14.95 0.04
N TYR A 150 15.57 15.04 -1.05
CA TYR A 150 15.47 13.98 -2.05
C TYR A 150 16.79 13.73 -2.78
N ALA A 151 17.51 14.77 -3.18
CA ALA A 151 18.83 14.64 -3.80
C ALA A 151 19.87 14.01 -2.87
N THR A 152 19.76 14.24 -1.56
CA THR A 152 20.62 13.61 -0.55
C THR A 152 20.30 12.12 -0.41
N LEU A 153 19.02 11.75 -0.45
CA LEU A 153 18.59 10.34 -0.39
C LEU A 153 19.12 9.53 -1.59
N LEU A 154 19.13 10.11 -2.80
CA LEU A 154 19.65 9.43 -4.00
C LEU A 154 21.18 9.20 -4.01
N ARG A 155 21.93 9.83 -3.10
CA ARG A 155 23.40 9.73 -3.02
C ARG A 155 23.89 8.71 -1.98
N GLN A 156 22.97 8.07 -1.25
CA GLN A 156 23.26 7.05 -0.24
C GLN A 156 23.23 5.66 -0.88
#